data_AF-A0A2U3QKX2-F1
#
_entry.id   AF-A0A2U3QKX2-F1
#
_cell.length_a   1.000
_cell.length_b   1.000
_cell.length_c   1.000
_cell.angle_alpha   90.00
_cell.angle_beta   90.00
_cell.angle_gamma   90.00
#
_symmetry.space_group_name_H-M   'P 1'
#
loop_
_entity.id
_entity.type
_entity.pdbx_description
1 polymer ?
#
loop_
_entity_poly.entity_id
_entity_poly.type
_entity_poly.pdbx_seq_one_letter_code
_entity_poly.pdbx_strand_id
1 'polypeptide(L)'
;MPGHTLQQRLASIIASADREPAAPIRIITPDLQEFGMPDLSTPEGQGLIEEHLDGISVVIVDNLSTLCRSGVENKAEDWLPVQEWGLMLRRRGIAVMFIHHTGKGGAQRGTSRREDVLDTVIHLRRPGDYQPQEGASFSVHFEKARGLYGDDVKPFEAKLWTGPDGKHTWLMKDIEESLTEKVAALLNDGIPQGEIPELLGVAKGTVSKHKMKAEHMGLLSKKC
;
A
#
# COMPACT_ATOMS: atom_id res chain seq x y z
N MET A 1 -13.75 -9.42 -1.24
CA MET A 1 -13.52 -10.19 0.00
C MET A 1 -14.88 -10.47 0.60
N PRO A 2 -15.19 -11.71 1.01
CA PRO A 2 -16.49 -12.00 1.61
C PRO A 2 -16.74 -11.24 2.92
N GLY A 3 -17.99 -10.90 3.22
CA GLY A 3 -18.39 -10.13 4.39
C GLY A 3 -18.01 -10.79 5.72
N HIS A 4 -18.19 -12.12 5.85
CA HIS A 4 -17.78 -12.85 7.05
C HIS A 4 -16.25 -12.79 7.27
N THR A 5 -15.46 -12.86 6.19
CA THR A 5 -14.00 -12.74 6.26
C THR A 5 -13.58 -11.33 6.70
N LEU A 6 -14.28 -10.31 6.22
CA LEU A 6 -14.05 -8.92 6.61
C LEU A 6 -14.33 -8.72 8.11
N GLN A 7 -15.44 -9.27 8.61
CA GLN A 7 -15.77 -9.21 10.04
C GLN A 7 -14.70 -9.90 10.89
N GLN A 8 -14.25 -11.09 10.51
CA GLN A 8 -13.17 -11.81 11.20
C GLN A 8 -11.88 -10.98 11.23
N ARG A 9 -11.48 -10.41 10.08
CA ARG A 9 -10.27 -9.57 10.00
C ARG A 9 -10.39 -8.30 10.83
N LEU A 10 -11.55 -7.65 10.83
CA LEU A 10 -11.77 -6.46 11.65
C LEU A 10 -11.71 -6.79 13.14
N ALA A 11 -12.28 -7.92 13.56
CA ALA A 11 -12.18 -8.40 14.93
C ALA A 11 -10.71 -8.67 15.33
N SER A 12 -9.91 -9.29 14.46
CA SER A 12 -8.48 -9.49 14.70
C SER A 12 -7.71 -8.17 14.80
N ILE A 13 -8.04 -7.17 13.97
CA ILE A 13 -7.44 -5.83 14.04
C ILE A 13 -7.76 -5.18 15.39
N ILE A 14 -9.04 -5.20 15.81
CA ILE A 14 -9.47 -4.62 17.08
C ILE A 14 -8.78 -5.32 18.27
N ALA A 15 -8.71 -6.66 18.26
CA ALA A 15 -8.05 -7.43 19.32
C ALA A 15 -6.52 -7.18 19.40
N SER A 16 -5.93 -6.71 18.29
CA SER A 16 -4.50 -6.38 18.19
C SER A 16 -4.21 -4.90 18.43
N ALA A 17 -5.24 -4.05 18.49
CA ALA A 17 -5.07 -2.61 18.65
C ALA A 17 -4.86 -2.24 20.12
N ASP A 18 -3.90 -1.37 20.39
CA ASP A 18 -3.67 -0.81 21.73
C ASP A 18 -4.61 0.37 22.06
N ARG A 19 -5.53 0.70 21.14
CA ARG A 19 -6.42 1.86 21.26
C ARG A 19 -7.82 1.51 20.77
N GLU A 20 -8.80 2.04 21.48
CA GLU A 20 -10.19 2.01 21.04
C GLU A 20 -10.40 2.88 19.79
N PRO A 21 -11.35 2.51 18.91
CA PRO A 21 -11.70 3.31 17.75
C PRO A 21 -12.16 4.72 18.15
N ALA A 22 -11.48 5.75 17.64
CA ALA A 22 -11.81 7.15 17.92
C ALA A 22 -13.03 7.65 17.12
N ALA A 23 -13.44 6.92 16.08
CA ALA A 23 -14.56 7.26 15.21
C ALA A 23 -15.21 5.99 14.65
N PRO A 24 -16.51 6.03 14.30
CA PRO A 24 -17.17 4.90 13.67
C PRO A 24 -16.62 4.66 12.26
N ILE A 25 -16.46 3.39 11.89
CA ILE A 25 -16.13 2.96 10.53
C ILE A 25 -17.42 2.53 9.83
N ARG A 26 -17.71 3.11 8.67
CA ARG A 26 -18.82 2.67 7.80
C ARG A 26 -18.24 1.85 6.65
N ILE A 27 -18.77 0.64 6.46
CA ILE A 27 -18.33 -0.28 5.41
C ILE A 27 -19.51 -0.54 4.50
N ILE A 28 -19.34 -0.20 3.22
CA ILE A 28 -20.28 -0.54 2.15
C ILE A 28 -19.58 -1.61 1.30
N THR A 29 -20.13 -2.82 1.29
CA THR A 29 -19.55 -3.99 0.62
C THR A 29 -20.61 -4.70 -0.22
N PRO A 30 -20.26 -5.28 -1.40
CA PRO A 30 -21.22 -5.95 -2.28
C PRO A 30 -22.09 -6.99 -1.56
N ASP A 31 -21.49 -7.75 -0.63
CA ASP A 31 -22.16 -8.84 0.09
C ASP A 31 -23.33 -8.39 0.97
N LEU A 32 -23.42 -7.09 1.29
CA LEU A 32 -24.48 -6.51 2.12
C LEU A 32 -25.46 -5.65 1.32
N GLN A 33 -25.36 -5.62 -0.01
CA GLN A 33 -26.25 -4.84 -0.88
C GLN A 33 -27.14 -5.77 -1.70
N GLU A 34 -28.44 -5.50 -1.74
CA GLU A 34 -29.41 -6.29 -2.52
C GLU A 34 -29.11 -6.24 -4.03
N PHE A 35 -28.75 -5.06 -4.54
CA PHE A 35 -28.51 -4.81 -5.96
C PHE A 35 -27.03 -4.71 -6.34
N GLY A 36 -26.13 -5.14 -5.43
CA GLY A 36 -24.68 -4.98 -5.58
C GLY A 36 -24.19 -3.56 -5.29
N MET A 37 -22.90 -3.31 -5.52
CA MET A 37 -22.29 -2.00 -5.26
C MET A 37 -22.70 -0.97 -6.31
N PRO A 38 -22.97 0.30 -5.95
CA PRO A 38 -23.11 1.40 -6.90
C PRO A 38 -21.89 1.53 -7.83
N ASP A 39 -22.11 1.96 -9.07
CA ASP A 39 -21.02 2.25 -10.01
C ASP A 39 -20.52 3.68 -9.80
N LEU A 40 -19.29 3.83 -9.29
CA LEU A 40 -18.71 5.15 -8.98
C LEU A 40 -18.27 5.92 -10.23
N SER A 41 -18.30 5.27 -11.40
CA SER A 41 -18.06 5.95 -12.68
C SER A 41 -19.30 6.67 -13.23
N THR A 42 -20.47 6.54 -12.58
CA THR A 42 -21.69 7.27 -12.97
C THR A 42 -22.17 8.22 -11.87
N PRO A 43 -22.78 9.37 -12.22
CA PRO A 43 -23.35 10.30 -11.24
C PRO A 43 -24.41 9.65 -10.34
N GLU A 44 -25.20 8.72 -10.88
CA GLU A 44 -26.24 8.01 -10.11
C GLU A 44 -25.61 7.15 -9.02
N GLY A 45 -24.56 6.40 -9.35
CA GLY A 45 -23.89 5.54 -8.37
C GLY A 45 -23.11 6.36 -7.34
N GLN A 46 -22.55 7.51 -7.73
CA GLN A 46 -21.95 8.48 -6.82
C GLN A 46 -22.99 9.04 -5.84
N GLY A 47 -24.17 9.43 -6.33
CA GLY A 47 -25.27 9.94 -5.50
C GLY A 47 -25.69 8.97 -4.39
N LEU A 48 -25.77 7.67 -4.70
CA LEU A 48 -26.07 6.63 -3.69
C LEU A 48 -25.01 6.55 -2.59
N ILE A 49 -23.72 6.77 -2.91
CA ILE A 49 -22.67 6.83 -1.89
C ILE A 49 -22.75 8.11 -1.08
N GLU A 50 -23.10 9.24 -1.71
CA GLU A 50 -23.19 10.54 -1.05
C GLU A 50 -24.18 10.57 0.12
N GLU A 51 -25.26 9.79 0.04
CA GLU A 51 -26.23 9.60 1.13
C GLU A 51 -25.59 9.08 2.43
N HIS A 52 -24.42 8.44 2.33
CA HIS A 52 -23.70 7.87 3.47
C HIS A 52 -22.53 8.73 3.98
N LEU A 53 -22.29 9.90 3.38
CA LEU A 53 -21.10 10.72 3.69
C LEU A 53 -21.29 11.74 4.81
N ASP A 54 -22.48 11.84 5.40
CA ASP A 54 -22.69 12.73 6.54
C ASP A 54 -21.80 12.34 7.73
N GLY A 55 -21.04 13.32 8.24
CA GLY A 55 -20.04 13.15 9.30
C GLY A 55 -18.75 12.41 8.89
N ILE A 56 -18.53 12.12 7.61
CA ILE A 56 -17.36 11.38 7.13
C ILE A 56 -16.27 12.34 6.65
N SER A 57 -15.04 12.17 7.17
CA SER A 57 -13.86 12.95 6.75
C SER A 57 -12.94 12.21 5.77
N VAL A 58 -13.08 10.89 5.65
CA VAL A 58 -12.24 10.05 4.78
C VAL A 58 -13.09 8.99 4.08
N VAL A 59 -12.94 8.89 2.76
CA VAL A 59 -13.54 7.86 1.92
C VAL A 59 -12.44 6.99 1.32
N ILE A 60 -12.58 5.68 1.46
CA ILE A 60 -11.65 4.69 0.88
C ILE A 60 -12.40 3.89 -0.17
N VAL A 61 -11.89 3.92 -1.40
CA VAL A 61 -12.46 3.21 -2.56
C VAL A 61 -11.60 1.98 -2.84
N ASP A 62 -12.03 0.81 -2.35
CA ASP A 62 -11.34 -0.48 -2.50
C ASP A 62 -12.16 -1.49 -3.31
N ASN A 63 -11.83 -1.81 -4.55
CA ASN A 63 -10.85 -1.13 -5.40
C ASN A 63 -11.53 -0.53 -6.62
N LEU A 64 -10.85 0.45 -7.23
CA LEU A 64 -11.35 1.22 -8.35
C LEU A 64 -11.82 0.33 -9.52
N SER A 65 -11.10 -0.74 -9.84
CA SER A 65 -11.44 -1.62 -10.97
C SER A 65 -12.73 -2.43 -10.76
N THR A 66 -13.17 -2.59 -9.52
CA THR A 66 -14.41 -3.30 -9.18
C THR A 66 -15.60 -2.36 -8.95
N LEU A 67 -15.31 -1.09 -8.66
CA LEU A 67 -16.30 -0.07 -8.30
C LEU A 67 -16.58 0.93 -9.43
N CYS A 68 -15.69 1.01 -10.43
CA CYS A 68 -15.90 1.78 -11.66
C CYS A 68 -16.03 0.79 -12.83
N ARG A 69 -17.27 0.51 -13.24
CA ARG A 69 -17.57 -0.55 -14.22
C ARG A 69 -18.01 -0.02 -15.58
N SER A 70 -18.34 1.25 -15.67
CA SER A 70 -18.67 1.92 -16.93
C SER A 70 -17.41 2.53 -17.56
N GLY A 71 -17.33 2.45 -18.89
CA GLY A 71 -16.20 2.96 -19.67
C GLY A 71 -15.09 1.93 -19.97
N VAL A 72 -14.14 2.33 -20.80
CA VAL A 72 -12.93 1.60 -21.17
C VAL A 72 -11.79 2.09 -20.29
N GLU A 73 -11.23 1.22 -19.46
CA GLU A 73 -10.20 1.55 -18.45
C GLU A 73 -8.98 2.34 -19.00
N ASN A 74 -8.69 2.22 -20.29
CA ASN A 74 -7.57 2.87 -20.98
C ASN A 74 -7.93 4.20 -21.67
N LYS A 75 -9.18 4.63 -21.63
CA LYS A 75 -9.57 5.97 -22.10
C LYS A 75 -9.54 6.93 -20.94
N ALA A 76 -8.80 8.02 -21.11
CA ALA A 76 -8.71 9.07 -20.12
C ALA A 76 -10.07 9.73 -19.81
N GLU A 77 -10.97 9.78 -20.79
CA GLU A 77 -12.29 10.40 -20.65
C GLU A 77 -13.16 9.66 -19.62
N ASP A 78 -13.03 8.34 -19.54
CA ASP A 78 -13.82 7.50 -18.63
C ASP A 78 -13.38 7.64 -17.16
N TRP A 79 -12.24 8.32 -16.91
CA TRP A 79 -11.77 8.67 -15.56
C TRP A 79 -12.33 10.00 -15.06
N LEU A 80 -12.75 10.89 -15.97
CA LEU A 80 -13.17 12.26 -15.62
C LEU A 80 -14.30 12.28 -14.57
N PRO A 81 -15.36 11.47 -14.67
CA PRO A 81 -16.44 11.51 -13.67
C PRO A 81 -15.95 11.14 -12.25
N VAL A 82 -15.06 10.16 -12.15
CA VAL A 82 -14.51 9.72 -10.85
C VAL A 82 -13.56 10.77 -10.28
N GLN A 83 -12.74 11.36 -11.14
CA GLN A 83 -11.84 12.46 -10.79
C GLN A 83 -12.61 13.68 -10.29
N GLU A 84 -13.65 14.10 -11.00
CA GLU A 84 -14.50 15.23 -10.62
C GLU A 84 -15.19 14.99 -9.29
N TRP A 85 -15.70 13.77 -9.07
CA TRP A 85 -16.28 13.36 -7.79
C TRP A 85 -15.26 13.44 -6.64
N GLY A 86 -14.06 12.90 -6.83
CA GLY A 86 -12.98 13.02 -5.84
C GLY A 86 -12.60 14.48 -5.52
N LEU A 87 -12.53 15.35 -6.54
CA LEU A 87 -12.28 16.77 -6.37
C LEU A 87 -13.41 17.51 -5.64
N MET A 88 -14.67 17.13 -5.92
CA MET A 88 -15.85 17.64 -5.22
C MET A 88 -15.83 17.27 -3.74
N LEU A 89 -15.53 16.01 -3.41
CA LEU A 89 -15.37 15.55 -2.03
C LEU A 89 -14.23 16.30 -1.32
N ARG A 90 -13.09 16.49 -2.00
CA ARG A 90 -11.98 17.28 -1.46
C ARG A 90 -12.40 18.72 -1.13
N ARG A 91 -13.19 19.37 -2.00
CA ARG A 91 -13.71 20.73 -1.75
C ARG A 91 -14.62 20.79 -0.51
N ARG A 92 -15.26 19.68 -0.15
CA ARG A 92 -16.07 19.53 1.08
C ARG A 92 -15.24 19.17 2.31
N GLY A 93 -13.91 19.08 2.19
CA GLY A 93 -13.02 18.67 3.29
C GLY A 93 -12.95 17.17 3.52
N ILE A 94 -13.41 16.36 2.57
CA ILE A 94 -13.38 14.90 2.64
C ILE A 94 -12.16 14.39 1.86
N ALA A 95 -11.25 13.70 2.53
CA ALA A 95 -10.12 13.05 1.88
C ALA A 95 -10.60 11.77 1.17
N VAL A 96 -10.11 11.52 -0.05
CA VAL A 96 -10.47 10.34 -0.84
C VAL A 96 -9.22 9.53 -1.17
N MET A 97 -9.22 8.25 -0.81
CA MET A 97 -8.16 7.31 -1.13
C MET A 97 -8.67 6.27 -2.13
N PHE A 98 -8.07 6.24 -3.32
CA PHE A 98 -8.37 5.24 -4.34
C PHE A 98 -7.35 4.11 -4.28
N ILE A 99 -7.83 2.89 -4.03
CA ILE A 99 -7.00 1.69 -4.11
C ILE A 99 -7.14 1.12 -5.53
N HIS A 100 -6.01 0.86 -6.18
CA HIS A 100 -5.98 0.22 -7.48
C HIS A 100 -4.80 -0.74 -7.58
N HIS A 101 -4.92 -1.73 -8.46
CA HIS A 101 -3.84 -2.65 -8.75
C HIS A 101 -2.82 -2.02 -9.72
N THR A 102 -1.58 -2.52 -9.69
CA THR A 102 -0.57 -2.22 -10.72
C THR A 102 -0.92 -2.94 -12.02
N GLY A 103 -0.62 -2.31 -13.15
CA GLY A 103 -0.75 -2.90 -14.47
C GLY A 103 0.32 -3.97 -14.73
N LYS A 104 0.27 -4.60 -15.91
CA LYS A 104 1.21 -5.68 -16.30
C LYS A 104 2.69 -5.27 -16.30
N GLY A 105 2.98 -3.97 -16.41
CA GLY A 105 4.35 -3.43 -16.40
C GLY A 105 4.85 -2.95 -15.03
N GLY A 106 4.12 -3.20 -13.94
CA GLY A 106 4.50 -2.74 -12.59
C GLY A 106 4.21 -1.26 -12.31
N ALA A 107 3.88 -0.46 -13.32
CA ALA A 107 3.33 0.88 -13.17
C ALA A 107 1.83 0.84 -12.79
N GLN A 108 1.26 1.99 -12.43
CA GLN A 108 -0.19 2.14 -12.24
C GLN A 108 -0.99 1.54 -13.42
N ARG A 109 -2.09 0.84 -13.11
CA ARG A 109 -3.04 0.37 -14.13
C ARG A 109 -3.93 1.52 -14.59
N GLY A 110 -4.00 1.75 -15.90
CA GLY A 110 -4.81 2.79 -16.52
C GLY A 110 -3.96 3.90 -17.16
N THR A 111 -4.55 5.09 -17.32
CA THR A 111 -3.87 6.22 -17.97
C THR A 111 -3.11 7.09 -16.95
N SER A 112 -1.98 7.67 -17.34
CA SER A 112 -1.19 8.57 -16.49
C SER A 112 -1.97 9.79 -15.99
N ARG A 113 -3.04 10.19 -16.69
CA ARG A 113 -3.94 11.27 -16.26
C ARG A 113 -4.64 10.99 -14.93
N ARG A 114 -4.68 9.72 -14.48
CA ARG A 114 -5.20 9.37 -13.15
C ARG A 114 -4.43 10.06 -12.03
N GLU A 115 -3.13 10.29 -12.22
CA GLU A 115 -2.26 10.84 -11.18
C GLU A 115 -2.22 12.38 -11.17
N ASP A 116 -2.64 13.06 -12.24
CA ASP A 116 -2.48 14.52 -12.39
C ASP A 116 -3.08 15.30 -11.21
N VAL A 117 -4.26 14.88 -10.78
CA VAL A 117 -5.04 15.50 -9.70
C VAL A 117 -4.71 14.99 -8.31
N LEU A 118 -4.03 13.84 -8.19
CA LEU A 118 -3.73 13.23 -6.89
C LEU A 118 -2.68 14.07 -6.15
N ASP A 119 -2.88 14.26 -4.86
CA ASP A 119 -1.92 14.98 -4.02
C ASP A 119 -0.81 14.05 -3.53
N THR A 120 -1.14 12.78 -3.27
CA THR A 120 -0.20 11.74 -2.85
C THR A 120 -0.42 10.46 -3.65
N VAL A 121 0.67 9.81 -4.07
CA VAL A 121 0.67 8.49 -4.70
C VAL A 121 1.61 7.59 -3.90
N ILE A 122 1.04 6.53 -3.33
CA ILE A 122 1.76 5.53 -2.53
C ILE A 122 1.76 4.22 -3.32
N HIS A 123 2.96 3.70 -3.60
CA HIS A 123 3.18 2.46 -4.32
C HIS A 123 3.70 1.38 -3.37
N LEU A 124 2.94 0.31 -3.22
CA LEU A 124 3.34 -0.88 -2.48
C LEU A 124 4.06 -1.86 -3.40
N ARG A 125 5.33 -2.17 -3.12
CA ARG A 125 6.17 -3.08 -3.91
C ARG A 125 6.56 -4.30 -3.10
N ARG A 126 6.57 -5.48 -3.70
CA ARG A 126 7.09 -6.68 -3.03
C ARG A 126 8.61 -6.58 -2.89
N PRO A 127 9.20 -6.94 -1.74
CA PRO A 127 10.63 -7.12 -1.61
C PRO A 127 11.13 -8.19 -2.60
N GLY A 128 12.38 -8.07 -3.07
CA GLY A 128 12.96 -9.04 -4.00
C GLY A 128 13.11 -10.44 -3.38
N ASP A 129 13.25 -10.49 -2.06
CA ASP A 129 13.34 -11.70 -1.24
C ASP A 129 11.98 -12.19 -0.70
N TYR A 130 10.87 -11.61 -1.18
CA TYR A 130 9.53 -11.96 -0.71
C TYR A 130 9.19 -13.44 -0.95
N GLN A 131 8.68 -14.10 0.09
CA GLN A 131 8.12 -15.44 -0.02
C GLN A 131 6.60 -15.42 0.22
N PRO A 132 5.78 -16.17 -0.55
CA PRO A 132 4.32 -16.18 -0.41
C PRO A 132 3.80 -16.46 1.01
N GLN A 133 4.56 -17.26 1.77
CA GLN A 133 4.26 -17.62 3.15
C GLN A 133 4.43 -16.48 4.17
N GLU A 134 5.07 -15.38 3.80
CA GLU A 134 5.20 -14.20 4.66
C GLU A 134 3.92 -13.36 4.74
N GLY A 135 2.92 -13.62 3.89
CA GLY A 135 1.66 -12.88 3.90
C GLY A 135 1.84 -11.41 3.51
N ALA A 136 1.37 -10.48 4.34
CA ALA A 136 1.46 -9.05 4.07
C ALA A 136 2.88 -8.52 4.38
N SER A 137 3.74 -8.56 3.37
CA SER A 137 5.12 -8.06 3.39
C SER A 137 5.37 -7.24 2.12
N PHE A 138 5.61 -5.94 2.27
CA PHE A 138 5.79 -5.00 1.17
C PHE A 138 6.65 -3.82 1.58
N SER A 139 7.19 -3.12 0.59
CA SER A 139 7.83 -1.82 0.74
C SER A 139 6.89 -0.71 0.28
N VAL A 140 6.83 0.37 1.04
CA VAL A 140 6.00 1.54 0.81
C VAL A 140 6.85 2.63 0.18
N HIS A 141 6.47 3.08 -1.02
CA HIS A 141 7.18 4.11 -1.77
C HIS A 141 6.26 5.28 -2.08
N PHE A 142 6.71 6.51 -1.85
CA PHE A 142 5.97 7.70 -2.26
C PHE A 142 6.42 8.12 -3.67
N GLU A 143 5.56 7.97 -4.67
CA GLU A 143 5.86 8.37 -6.05
C GLU A 143 5.44 9.82 -6.32
N LYS A 144 4.46 10.31 -5.55
CA LYS A 144 4.03 11.70 -5.52
C LYS A 144 3.68 12.06 -4.08
N ALA A 145 4.11 13.23 -3.61
CA ALA A 145 3.88 13.65 -2.24
C ALA A 145 3.81 15.18 -2.16
N ARG A 146 2.71 15.77 -2.63
CA ARG A 146 2.49 17.22 -2.51
C ARG A 146 2.29 17.57 -1.03
N GLY A 147 3.17 18.41 -0.49
CA GLY A 147 3.08 18.87 0.90
C GLY A 147 3.76 18.00 1.95
N LEU A 148 4.41 16.89 1.55
CA LEU A 148 5.27 16.08 2.42
C LEU A 148 6.70 16.11 1.89
N TYR A 149 7.70 16.08 2.77
CA TYR A 149 9.11 16.12 2.37
C TYR A 149 10.03 15.52 3.44
N GLY A 150 11.28 15.26 3.06
CA GLY A 150 12.29 14.74 3.97
C GLY A 150 11.93 13.34 4.47
N ASP A 151 11.92 13.18 5.79
CA ASP A 151 11.72 11.89 6.44
C ASP A 151 10.29 11.35 6.29
N ASP A 152 9.30 12.23 6.09
CA ASP A 152 7.89 11.84 5.94
C ASP A 152 7.61 11.04 4.66
N VAL A 153 8.51 11.13 3.67
CA VAL A 153 8.40 10.43 2.38
C VAL A 153 9.48 9.36 2.19
N LYS A 154 10.27 9.08 3.24
CA LYS A 154 11.26 8.01 3.19
C LYS A 154 10.57 6.66 2.99
N PRO A 155 11.04 5.84 2.04
CA PRO A 155 10.43 4.55 1.79
C PRO A 155 10.82 3.56 2.88
N PHE A 156 9.89 2.70 3.26
CA PHE A 156 10.07 1.74 4.36
C PHE A 156 9.46 0.38 4.03
N GLU A 157 10.00 -0.68 4.61
CA GLU A 157 9.40 -2.02 4.59
C GLU A 157 8.36 -2.14 5.72
N ALA A 158 7.24 -2.78 5.41
CA ALA A 158 6.17 -3.09 6.34
C ALA A 158 5.81 -4.58 6.22
N LYS A 159 5.86 -5.28 7.35
CA LYS A 159 5.48 -6.69 7.46
C LYS A 159 4.49 -6.89 8.59
N LEU A 160 3.35 -7.52 8.28
CA LEU A 160 2.38 -7.91 9.30
C LEU A 160 2.85 -9.21 9.94
N TRP A 161 3.31 -9.13 11.18
CA TRP A 161 3.70 -10.29 11.98
C TRP A 161 2.55 -10.70 12.89
N THR A 162 2.35 -12.01 13.06
CA THR A 162 1.38 -12.57 14.02
C THR A 162 2.16 -13.24 15.14
N GLY A 163 1.95 -12.75 16.36
CA GLY A 163 2.61 -13.27 17.53
C GLY A 163 2.08 -14.62 18.01
N PRO A 164 2.81 -15.30 18.92
CA PRO A 164 2.34 -16.55 19.52
C PRO A 164 1.01 -16.41 20.28
N ASP A 165 0.66 -15.20 20.71
CA ASP A 165 -0.60 -14.83 21.35
C ASP A 165 -1.74 -14.60 20.35
N GLY A 166 -1.47 -14.72 19.04
CA GLY A 166 -2.43 -14.50 17.96
C GLY A 166 -2.64 -13.02 17.61
N LYS A 167 -1.93 -12.08 18.24
CA LYS A 167 -2.03 -10.65 17.93
C LYS A 167 -1.20 -10.28 16.71
N HIS A 168 -1.67 -9.30 15.96
CA HIS A 168 -1.00 -8.78 14.78
C HIS A 168 -0.23 -7.50 15.09
N THR A 169 1.03 -7.43 14.67
CA THR A 169 1.88 -6.24 14.81
C THR A 169 2.53 -5.91 13.48
N TRP A 170 2.49 -4.63 13.09
CA TRP A 170 3.26 -4.14 11.96
C TRP A 170 4.72 -3.96 12.36
N LEU A 171 5.60 -4.75 11.76
CA LEU A 171 7.05 -4.54 11.80
C LEU A 171 7.40 -3.58 10.67
N MET A 172 7.88 -2.40 11.01
CA MET A 172 8.28 -1.38 10.05
C MET A 172 9.77 -1.08 10.18
N LYS A 173 10.44 -0.91 9.04
CA LYS A 173 11.87 -0.59 9.00
C LYS A 173 12.21 0.26 7.78
N ASP A 174 13.11 1.21 7.93
CA ASP A 174 13.65 1.96 6.79
C ASP A 174 14.25 0.99 5.75
N ILE A 175 14.00 1.23 4.46
CA ILE A 175 14.46 0.32 3.40
C ILE A 175 15.99 0.22 3.36
N GLU A 176 16.70 1.34 3.54
CA GLU A 176 18.15 1.33 3.46
C GLU A 176 18.77 0.60 4.66
N GLU A 177 18.18 0.71 5.84
CA GLU A 177 18.57 -0.08 7.01
C GLU A 177 18.29 -1.58 6.80
N SER A 178 17.06 -1.93 6.39
CA SER A 178 16.68 -3.33 6.12
C SER A 178 17.61 -3.97 5.09
N LEU A 179 17.89 -3.27 3.99
CA LEU A 179 18.78 -3.77 2.94
C LEU A 179 20.22 -3.93 3.43
N THR A 180 20.69 -3.04 4.30
CA THR A 180 22.04 -3.14 4.90
C THR A 180 22.16 -4.40 5.76
N GLU A 181 21.17 -4.67 6.60
CA GLU A 181 21.14 -5.87 7.44
C GLU A 181 21.01 -7.15 6.60
N LYS A 182 20.16 -7.17 5.58
CA LYS A 182 20.01 -8.32 4.66
C LYS A 182 21.33 -8.63 3.94
N VAL A 183 22.01 -7.60 3.43
CA VAL A 183 23.35 -7.76 2.80
C VAL A 183 24.37 -8.29 3.81
N ALA A 184 24.38 -7.75 5.02
CA ALA A 184 25.29 -8.20 6.08
C ALA A 184 25.05 -9.67 6.45
N ALA A 185 23.79 -10.07 6.64
CA ALA A 185 23.40 -11.44 6.96
C ALA A 185 23.88 -12.42 5.88
N LEU A 186 23.60 -12.15 4.61
CA LEU A 186 24.03 -13.01 3.50
C LEU A 186 25.56 -13.12 3.41
N LEU A 187 26.29 -12.02 3.61
CA LEU A 187 27.76 -12.04 3.62
C LEU A 187 28.31 -12.86 4.80
N ASN A 188 27.69 -12.76 5.98
CA ASN A 188 28.06 -13.54 7.16
C ASN A 188 27.74 -15.03 6.98
N ASP A 189 26.67 -15.35 6.26
CA ASP A 189 26.31 -16.72 5.85
C ASP A 189 27.24 -17.28 4.76
N GLY A 190 28.22 -16.48 4.31
CA GLY A 190 29.23 -16.89 3.34
C GLY A 190 28.78 -16.76 1.87
N ILE A 191 27.62 -16.16 1.62
CA ILE A 191 27.13 -15.94 0.25
C ILE A 191 28.06 -14.97 -0.49
N PRO A 192 28.56 -15.32 -1.69
CA PRO A 192 29.41 -14.43 -2.47
C PRO A 192 28.69 -13.13 -2.81
N GLN A 193 29.39 -12.00 -2.64
CA GLN A 193 28.86 -10.66 -2.93
C GLN A 193 28.26 -10.53 -4.34
N GLY A 194 28.77 -11.29 -5.31
CA GLY A 194 28.27 -11.29 -6.69
C GLY A 194 26.90 -11.94 -6.89
N GLU A 195 26.45 -12.78 -5.95
CA GLU A 195 25.18 -13.54 -6.01
C GLU A 195 24.04 -12.82 -5.26
N ILE A 196 24.39 -12.03 -4.23
CA ILE A 196 23.44 -11.24 -3.43
C ILE A 196 22.49 -10.35 -4.26
N PRO A 197 22.91 -9.67 -5.35
CA PRO A 197 22.02 -8.83 -6.14
C PRO A 197 20.80 -9.58 -6.66
N GLU A 198 20.97 -10.83 -7.09
CA GLU A 198 19.88 -11.67 -7.60
C GLU A 198 18.95 -12.10 -6.47
N LEU A 199 19.50 -12.53 -5.34
CA LEU A 199 18.74 -12.97 -4.16
C LEU A 199 17.85 -11.86 -3.58
N LEU A 200 18.33 -10.63 -3.56
CA LEU A 200 17.61 -9.48 -3.01
C LEU A 200 16.84 -8.67 -4.07
N GLY A 201 16.98 -9.02 -5.36
CA GLY A 201 16.36 -8.28 -6.46
C GLY A 201 16.85 -6.83 -6.59
N VAL A 202 18.14 -6.57 -6.31
CA VAL A 202 18.74 -5.23 -6.34
C VAL A 202 19.86 -5.11 -7.38
N ALA A 203 20.24 -3.90 -7.74
CA ALA A 203 21.36 -3.67 -8.66
C ALA A 203 22.71 -4.05 -8.01
N LYS A 204 23.68 -4.48 -8.82
CA LYS A 204 25.03 -4.88 -8.35
C LYS A 204 25.73 -3.78 -7.53
N GLY A 205 25.62 -2.52 -7.97
CA GLY A 205 26.22 -1.37 -7.26
C GLY A 205 25.62 -1.14 -5.87
N THR A 206 24.36 -1.52 -5.66
CA THR A 206 23.65 -1.40 -4.38
C THR A 206 24.31 -2.28 -3.32
N VAL A 207 24.64 -3.54 -3.64
CA VAL A 207 25.26 -4.45 -2.67
C VAL A 207 26.60 -3.90 -2.16
N SER A 208 27.44 -3.36 -3.03
CA SER A 208 28.73 -2.76 -2.62
C SER A 208 28.55 -1.58 -1.67
N LYS A 209 27.58 -0.69 -1.94
CA LYS A 209 27.24 0.44 -1.06
C LYS A 209 26.80 -0.05 0.32
N HIS A 210 25.89 -1.03 0.38
CA HIS A 210 25.35 -1.54 1.63
C HIS A 210 26.35 -2.38 2.42
N LYS A 211 27.27 -3.09 1.75
CA LYS A 211 28.39 -3.76 2.42
C LYS A 211 29.28 -2.77 3.19
N MET A 212 29.69 -1.66 2.55
CA MET A 212 30.50 -0.64 3.24
C MET A 212 29.76 -0.04 4.44
N LYS A 213 28.45 0.19 4.30
CA LYS A 213 27.61 0.65 5.41
C LYS A 213 27.54 -0.38 6.54
N ALA A 214 27.36 -1.66 6.21
CA ALA A 214 27.35 -2.76 7.16
C ALA A 214 28.69 -2.90 7.91
N GLU A 215 29.82 -2.71 7.23
CA GLU A 215 31.15 -2.67 7.85
C GLU A 215 31.28 -1.54 8.87
N HIS A 216 30.83 -0.33 8.51
CA HIS A 216 30.84 0.82 9.40
C HIS A 216 29.92 0.63 10.62
N MET A 217 28.79 -0.04 10.43
CA MET A 217 27.84 -0.39 11.49
C MET A 217 28.30 -1.60 12.33
N GLY A 218 29.41 -2.26 11.99
CA GLY A 218 29.91 -3.43 12.71
C GLY A 218 29.04 -4.69 12.55
N LEU A 219 28.24 -4.77 11.48
CA LEU A 219 27.33 -5.89 11.21
C LEU A 219 28.02 -7.07 10.54
N LEU A 220 29.23 -6.88 10.00
CA LEU A 220 30.01 -7.96 9.41
C LEU A 220 30.88 -8.64 10.47
N SER A 221 30.78 -9.96 10.54
CA SER A 221 31.68 -10.78 11.32
C SER A 221 33.11 -10.64 10.79
N LYS A 222 34.07 -10.39 11.68
CA LYS A 222 35.48 -10.48 11.32
C LYS A 222 35.76 -11.95 11.03
N LYS A 223 36.12 -12.28 9.78
CA LYS A 223 36.68 -13.59 9.45
C LYS A 223 37.86 -13.84 10.41
N CYS A 224 37.75 -14.88 11.24
CA CYS A 224 38.89 -15.44 11.95
C CYS A 224 39.84 -16.09 10.94
#